data_AF-A0A2S7T586-F1
#
_entry.id   AF-A0A2S7T586-F1
#
_cell.length_a   1.000
_cell.length_b   1.000
_cell.length_c   1.000
_cell.angle_alpha   90.00
_cell.angle_beta   90.00
_cell.angle_gamma   90.00
#
_symmetry.space_group_name_H-M   'P 1'
#
loop_
_entity.id
_entity.type
_entity.pdbx_description
1 polymer ?
#
loop_
_entity_poly.entity_id
_entity_poly.type
_entity_poly.pdbx_seq_one_letter_code
_entity_poly.pdbx_strand_id
1 'polypeptide(L)'
;MLPLWDRFVTQLGQIKNPSVLRSFAKICELVCIRRWKEQHPLWKKAIKEEHLELLAQNLFDWLIGPQKVAVKVFAMTGLYYLGEDVPWVNTELAAVIENQLPRSSAGFQNRGKKTITALRKRKA
;
A
#
# COMPACT_ATOMS: atom_id res chain seq x y z
N MET A 1 -4.15 -18.54 -3.10
CA MET A 1 -4.34 -17.09 -3.34
C MET A 1 -4.08 -16.70 -4.79
N LEU A 2 -3.00 -17.17 -5.42
CA LEU A 2 -2.67 -16.83 -6.83
C LEU A 2 -3.83 -17.05 -7.85
N PRO A 3 -4.60 -18.16 -7.82
CA PRO A 3 -5.71 -18.34 -8.78
C PRO A 3 -6.88 -17.35 -8.61
N LEU A 4 -6.94 -16.66 -7.47
CA LEU A 4 -7.99 -15.68 -7.15
C LEU A 4 -7.46 -14.25 -7.20
N TRP A 5 -6.21 -14.04 -7.60
CA TRP A 5 -5.53 -12.74 -7.52
C TRP A 5 -6.21 -11.67 -8.37
N ASP A 6 -6.47 -11.96 -9.64
CA ASP A 6 -7.10 -11.02 -10.57
C ASP A 6 -8.49 -10.59 -10.05
N ARG A 7 -9.28 -11.55 -9.56
CA ARG A 7 -10.59 -11.27 -8.93
C ARG A 7 -10.45 -10.47 -7.63
N PHE A 8 -9.44 -10.79 -6.82
CA PHE A 8 -9.17 -10.09 -5.57
C PHE A 8 -8.90 -8.60 -5.85
N VAL A 9 -7.97 -8.29 -6.74
CA VAL A 9 -7.56 -6.90 -7.03
C VAL A 9 -8.70 -6.10 -7.66
N THR A 10 -9.41 -6.67 -8.63
CA THR A 10 -10.51 -6.00 -9.31
C THR A 10 -11.71 -5.70 -8.39
N GLN A 11 -11.88 -6.47 -7.32
CA GLN A 11 -12.99 -6.29 -6.36
C GLN A 11 -12.59 -5.47 -5.11
N LEU A 12 -11.31 -5.07 -4.96
CA LEU A 12 -10.83 -4.35 -3.77
C LEU A 12 -11.64 -3.08 -3.47
N GLY A 13 -11.98 -2.29 -4.50
CA GLY A 13 -12.69 -1.03 -4.33
C GLY A 13 -14.15 -1.17 -3.89
N GLN A 14 -14.71 -2.38 -3.98
CA GLN A 14 -16.08 -2.66 -3.54
C GLN A 14 -16.16 -2.91 -2.03
N ILE A 15 -15.04 -3.15 -1.37
CA ILE A 15 -14.99 -3.53 0.04
C ILE A 15 -15.12 -2.28 0.90
N LYS A 16 -16.31 -2.10 1.50
CA LYS A 16 -16.57 -0.96 2.40
C LYS A 16 -16.64 -1.35 3.87
N ASN A 17 -16.70 -2.65 4.18
CA ASN A 17 -16.88 -3.13 5.55
C ASN A 17 -15.61 -2.90 6.40
N PRO A 18 -15.64 -1.99 7.39
CA PRO A 18 -14.46 -1.64 8.18
C PRO A 18 -13.87 -2.81 8.96
N SER A 19 -14.68 -3.78 9.37
CA SER A 19 -14.25 -4.96 10.11
C SER A 19 -13.33 -5.86 9.27
N VAL A 20 -13.54 -5.87 7.95
CA VAL A 20 -12.83 -6.75 7.02
C VAL A 20 -11.65 -6.04 6.36
N LEU A 21 -11.74 -4.70 6.19
CA LEU A 21 -10.70 -3.88 5.56
C LEU A 21 -9.31 -4.07 6.16
N ARG A 22 -9.20 -4.31 7.48
CA ARG A 22 -7.90 -4.60 8.12
C ARG A 22 -7.23 -5.82 7.52
N SER A 23 -7.97 -6.92 7.34
CA SER A 23 -7.46 -8.17 6.80
C SER A 23 -7.06 -8.01 5.34
N PHE A 24 -7.85 -7.29 4.55
CA PHE A 24 -7.57 -7.03 3.14
C PHE A 24 -6.35 -6.12 2.94
N ALA A 25 -6.24 -5.05 3.72
CA ALA A 25 -5.06 -4.20 3.73
C ALA A 25 -3.79 -4.98 4.12
N LYS A 26 -3.90 -5.88 5.10
CA LYS A 26 -2.79 -6.76 5.47
C LYS A 26 -2.42 -7.73 4.35
N ILE A 27 -3.39 -8.28 3.63
CA ILE A 27 -3.14 -9.13 2.46
C ILE A 27 -2.39 -8.34 1.39
N CYS A 28 -2.84 -7.12 1.06
CA CYS A 28 -2.17 -6.27 0.08
C CYS A 28 -0.71 -5.99 0.49
N GLU A 29 -0.47 -5.63 1.76
CA GLU A 29 0.89 -5.45 2.29
C GLU A 29 1.75 -6.71 2.11
N LEU A 30 1.22 -7.89 2.49
CA LEU A 30 1.96 -9.15 2.39
C LEU A 30 2.27 -9.53 0.94
N VAL A 31 1.35 -9.27 0.00
CA VAL A 31 1.57 -9.51 -1.42
C VAL A 31 2.67 -8.59 -1.94
N CYS A 32 2.66 -7.31 -1.56
CA CYS A 32 3.70 -6.38 -1.95
C CYS A 32 5.07 -6.81 -1.39
N ILE A 33 5.15 -7.16 -0.11
CA ILE A 33 6.38 -7.68 0.49
C ILE A 33 6.89 -8.92 -0.26
N ARG A 34 6.00 -9.87 -0.58
CA ARG A 34 6.38 -11.08 -1.33
C ARG A 34 6.90 -10.78 -2.73
N ARG A 35 6.31 -9.81 -3.43
CA ARG A 35 6.74 -9.43 -4.78
C ARG A 35 8.07 -8.68 -4.77
N TRP A 36 8.21 -7.61 -3.97
CA TRP A 36 9.35 -6.70 -4.07
C TRP A 36 10.48 -7.04 -3.09
N LYS A 37 10.16 -7.33 -1.82
CA LYS A 37 11.18 -7.64 -0.82
C LYS A 37 11.69 -9.07 -0.93
N GLU A 38 10.80 -10.04 -1.07
CA GLU A 38 11.19 -11.47 -1.16
C GLU A 38 11.46 -11.91 -2.60
N GLN A 39 11.13 -11.08 -3.60
CA GLN A 39 11.29 -11.36 -5.03
C GLN A 39 10.70 -12.71 -5.47
N HIS A 40 9.59 -13.11 -4.86
CA HIS A 40 9.01 -14.44 -5.07
C HIS A 40 8.56 -14.62 -6.53
N PRO A 41 9.09 -15.62 -7.27
CA PRO A 41 8.94 -15.71 -8.73
C PRO A 41 7.49 -15.82 -9.19
N LEU A 42 6.64 -16.57 -8.46
CA LEU A 42 5.22 -16.70 -8.79
C LEU A 42 4.45 -15.37 -8.67
N TRP A 43 4.75 -14.56 -7.65
CA TRP A 43 4.08 -13.27 -7.43
C TRP A 43 4.56 -12.21 -8.40
N LYS A 44 5.84 -12.25 -8.78
CA LYS A 44 6.39 -11.41 -9.85
C LYS A 44 5.70 -11.67 -11.19
N LYS A 45 5.43 -12.95 -11.53
CA LYS A 45 4.73 -13.33 -12.76
C LYS A 45 3.22 -13.06 -12.71
N ALA A 46 2.58 -13.20 -11.56
CA ALA A 46 1.12 -13.06 -11.44
C ALA A 46 0.64 -11.60 -11.43
N ILE A 47 1.45 -10.68 -10.91
CA ILE A 47 1.06 -9.26 -10.82
C ILE A 47 1.44 -8.54 -12.12
N LYS A 48 0.41 -8.22 -12.91
CA LYS A 48 0.47 -7.41 -14.12
C LYS A 48 0.43 -5.92 -13.79
N GLU A 49 0.76 -5.08 -14.76
CA GLU A 49 0.74 -3.61 -14.64
C GLU A 49 -0.64 -3.06 -14.27
N GLU A 50 -1.72 -3.60 -14.87
CA GLU A 50 -3.11 -3.24 -14.52
C GLU A 50 -3.44 -3.44 -13.03
N HIS A 51 -2.82 -4.45 -12.40
CA HIS A 51 -3.00 -4.70 -10.97
C HIS A 51 -2.27 -3.67 -10.11
N LEU A 52 -1.15 -3.12 -10.59
CA LEU A 52 -0.36 -2.14 -9.85
C LEU A 52 -1.12 -0.82 -9.69
N GLU A 53 -1.70 -0.33 -10.77
CA GLU A 53 -2.52 0.89 -10.77
C GLU A 53 -3.76 0.73 -9.89
N LEU A 54 -4.50 -0.39 -10.03
CA LEU A 54 -5.64 -0.69 -9.18
C LEU A 54 -5.26 -0.79 -7.70
N LEU A 55 -4.14 -1.45 -7.38
CA LEU A 55 -3.64 -1.51 -6.01
C LEU A 55 -3.29 -0.11 -5.49
N ALA A 56 -2.55 0.69 -6.27
CA ALA A 56 -2.15 2.03 -5.88
C ALA A 56 -3.37 2.89 -5.54
N GLN A 57 -4.37 2.92 -6.42
CA GLN A 57 -5.62 3.66 -6.20
C GLN A 57 -6.33 3.23 -4.91
N ASN A 58 -6.57 1.92 -4.74
CA ASN A 58 -7.28 1.40 -3.56
C ASN A 58 -6.52 1.65 -2.26
N LEU A 59 -5.19 1.52 -2.27
CA LEU A 59 -4.36 1.78 -1.10
C LEU A 59 -4.31 3.27 -0.76
N PHE A 60 -4.31 4.17 -1.75
CA PHE A 60 -4.43 5.61 -1.51
C PHE A 60 -5.80 5.97 -0.93
N ASP A 61 -6.89 5.42 -1.46
CA ASP A 61 -8.24 5.61 -0.91
C ASP A 61 -8.29 5.21 0.57
N TRP A 62 -7.65 4.10 0.93
CA TRP A 62 -7.57 3.66 2.32
C TRP A 62 -6.65 4.52 3.19
N LEU A 63 -5.54 5.01 2.65
CA LEU A 63 -4.58 5.86 3.36
C LEU A 63 -5.16 7.25 3.65
N ILE A 64 -5.87 7.83 2.70
CA ILE A 64 -6.47 9.17 2.78
C ILE A 64 -7.78 9.13 3.54
N GLY A 65 -8.64 8.15 3.25
CA GLY A 65 -9.99 8.04 3.78
C GLY A 65 -10.08 7.85 5.31
N PRO A 66 -11.31 7.88 5.88
CA PRO A 66 -11.55 7.79 7.32
C PRO A 66 -11.40 6.35 7.85
N GLN A 67 -10.22 5.75 7.66
CA GLN A 67 -9.92 4.38 8.06
C GLN A 67 -9.18 4.30 9.40
N LYS A 68 -9.29 3.14 10.06
CA LYS A 68 -8.51 2.83 11.27
C LYS A 68 -7.01 2.85 10.96
N VAL A 69 -6.21 3.28 11.94
CA VAL A 69 -4.75 3.46 11.80
C VAL A 69 -4.04 2.24 11.20
N ALA A 70 -4.44 1.02 11.58
CA ALA A 70 -3.83 -0.19 11.05
C ALA A 70 -4.02 -0.37 9.54
N VAL A 71 -5.21 -0.06 9.02
CA VAL A 71 -5.51 -0.11 7.58
C VAL A 71 -4.59 0.86 6.84
N LYS A 72 -4.50 2.10 7.34
CA LYS A 72 -3.62 3.14 6.78
C LYS A 72 -2.16 2.74 6.78
N VAL A 73 -1.67 2.14 7.87
CA VAL A 73 -0.28 1.69 8.00
C VAL A 73 0.03 0.55 7.03
N PHE A 74 -0.86 -0.42 6.86
CA PHE A 74 -0.66 -1.49 5.88
C PHE A 74 -0.70 -0.97 4.44
N ALA A 75 -1.63 -0.06 4.13
CA ALA A 75 -1.69 0.59 2.84
C ALA A 75 -0.41 1.38 2.53
N MET A 76 0.11 2.12 3.51
CA MET A 76 1.36 2.86 3.41
C MET A 76 2.55 1.95 3.08
N THR A 77 2.65 0.78 3.73
CA THR A 77 3.70 -0.20 3.40
C THR A 77 3.54 -0.73 1.97
N GLY A 78 2.31 -1.06 1.55
CA GLY A 78 2.05 -1.52 0.18
C GLY A 78 2.44 -0.49 -0.88
N LEU A 79 2.02 0.76 -0.69
CA LEU A 79 2.36 1.89 -1.57
C LEU A 79 3.87 2.11 -1.67
N TYR A 80 4.61 1.96 -0.57
CA TYR A 80 6.07 2.09 -0.58
C TYR A 80 6.74 1.08 -1.52
N TYR A 81 6.27 -0.17 -1.55
CA TYR A 81 6.80 -1.17 -2.48
C TYR A 81 6.30 -0.98 -3.91
N LEU A 82 5.02 -0.62 -4.09
CA LEU A 82 4.46 -0.32 -5.42
C LEU A 82 5.24 0.78 -6.14
N GLY A 83 5.75 1.75 -5.39
CA GLY A 83 6.58 2.82 -5.94
C GLY A 83 7.92 2.37 -6.54
N GLU A 84 8.32 1.09 -6.44
CA GLU A 84 9.44 0.55 -7.21
C GLU A 84 9.14 0.45 -8.70
N ASP A 85 7.91 0.04 -9.04
CA ASP A 85 7.47 -0.14 -10.43
C ASP A 85 6.60 1.02 -10.92
N VAL A 86 6.02 1.81 -10.01
CA VAL A 86 5.08 2.89 -10.31
C VAL A 86 5.62 4.23 -9.78
N PRO A 87 6.43 4.98 -10.54
CA PRO A 87 7.22 6.10 -10.01
C PRO A 87 6.40 7.21 -9.36
N TRP A 88 5.21 7.50 -9.88
CA TRP A 88 4.33 8.55 -9.36
C TRP A 88 3.89 8.27 -7.91
N VAL A 89 3.77 6.99 -7.53
CA VAL A 89 3.34 6.56 -6.19
C VAL A 89 4.29 7.06 -5.11
N ASN A 90 5.61 7.08 -5.36
CA ASN A 90 6.58 7.54 -4.34
C ASN A 90 6.39 9.02 -3.99
N THR A 91 6.14 9.86 -5.00
CA THR A 91 5.96 11.30 -4.82
C THR A 91 4.64 11.57 -4.11
N GLU A 92 3.56 10.93 -4.55
CA GLU A 92 2.23 11.08 -3.95
C GLU A 92 2.20 10.56 -2.50
N LEU A 93 2.80 9.38 -2.25
CA LEU A 93 2.89 8.79 -0.91
C LEU A 93 3.61 9.71 0.07
N ALA A 94 4.70 10.35 -0.36
CA ALA A 94 5.42 11.29 0.48
C ALA A 94 4.54 12.49 0.86
N ALA A 95 3.89 13.10 -0.13
CA ALA A 95 3.00 14.25 0.08
C ALA A 95 1.83 13.92 1.03
N VAL A 96 1.17 12.77 0.83
CA VAL A 96 0.05 12.32 1.66
C VAL A 96 0.48 12.07 3.11
N ILE A 97 1.64 11.44 3.34
CA ILE A 97 2.16 11.21 4.68
C ILE A 97 2.51 12.54 5.36
N GLU A 98 3.25 13.41 4.68
CA GLU A 98 3.69 14.70 5.23
C GLU A 98 2.51 15.60 5.62
N ASN A 99 1.43 15.61 4.82
CA ASN A 99 0.21 16.34 5.14
C ASN A 99 -0.52 15.78 6.37
N GLN A 100 -0.60 14.45 6.51
CA GLN A 100 -1.33 13.82 7.62
C GLN A 100 -0.53 13.77 8.94
N LEU A 101 0.81 13.82 8.88
CA LEU A 101 1.69 13.65 10.05
C LEU A 101 1.30 14.50 11.27
N PRO A 102 1.07 15.83 11.16
CA PRO A 102 0.83 16.70 12.32
C PRO A 102 -0.44 16.36 13.12
N ARG A 103 -1.44 15.75 12.48
CA ARG A 103 -2.76 15.45 13.07
C ARG A 103 -3.00 13.95 13.29
N SER A 104 -1.99 13.13 13.03
CA SER A 104 -2.11 11.67 13.05
C SER A 104 -1.74 11.06 14.41
N SER A 105 -2.20 9.83 14.67
CA SER A 105 -1.86 9.10 15.89
C SER A 105 -0.37 8.75 15.98
N ALA A 106 0.14 8.50 17.19
CA ALA A 106 1.54 8.11 17.38
C ALA A 106 1.95 6.88 16.53
N GLY A 107 1.04 5.92 16.34
CA GLY A 107 1.27 4.75 15.50
C GLY A 107 1.44 5.10 14.01
N PHE A 108 0.60 6.01 13.50
CA PHE A 108 0.75 6.52 12.14
C PHE A 108 2.03 7.33 12.00
N GLN A 109 2.32 8.25 12.94
CA GLN A 109 3.51 9.10 12.90
C GLN A 109 4.80 8.28 12.86
N ASN A 110 4.91 7.25 13.71
CA ASN A 110 6.08 6.37 13.74
C ASN A 110 6.29 5.68 12.38
N ARG A 111 5.24 5.12 11.79
CA ARG A 111 5.35 4.48 10.48
C ARG A 111 5.65 5.51 9.39
N GLY A 112 4.91 6.62 9.35
CA GLY A 112 5.06 7.68 8.34
C GLY A 112 6.47 8.24 8.28
N LYS A 113 7.07 8.57 9.43
CA LYS A 113 8.47 9.05 9.49
C LYS A 113 9.46 8.03 8.94
N LYS A 114 9.27 6.74 9.24
CA LYS A 114 10.12 5.65 8.70
C LYS A 114 9.97 5.53 7.18
N THR A 115 8.74 5.58 6.67
CA THR A 115 8.45 5.51 5.23
C THR A 115 9.05 6.71 4.48
N ILE A 116 8.88 7.93 4.98
CA ILE A 116 9.49 9.14 4.38
C ILE A 116 11.02 9.03 4.33
N THR A 117 11.63 8.58 5.43
CA THR A 117 13.09 8.36 5.47
C THR A 117 13.53 7.34 4.42
N ALA A 118 12.79 6.24 4.26
CA ALA A 118 13.09 5.21 3.27
C ALA A 118 12.92 5.73 1.83
N LEU A 119 11.84 6.49 1.55
CA LEU A 119 11.61 7.11 0.23
C LEU A 119 12.72 8.08 -0.17
N ARG A 120 13.20 8.90 0.78
CA ARG A 120 14.31 9.83 0.55
C ARG A 120 15.61 9.09 0.25
N LYS A 121 15.89 7.99 0.97
CA LYS A 121 17.06 7.14 0.71
C LYS A 121 17.01 6.42 -0.64
N ARG A 122 15.83 6.13 -1.18
CA ARG A 122 15.67 5.50 -2.50
C ARG A 122 15.92 6.47 -3.66
N LYS A 123 15.70 7.78 -3.45
CA LYS A 123 15.96 8.83 -4.45
C LYS A 123 17.42 9.32 -4.45
N ALA A 124 18.20 8.97 -3.44
CA ALA A 124 19.62 9.32 -3.29
C ALA A 124 20.50 8.19 -3.85
#